data_AF-A0A2I0WSR6-F1
#
_entry.id   AF-A0A2I0WSR6-F1
#
_cell.length_a   1.000
_cell.length_b   1.000
_cell.length_c   1.000
_cell.angle_alpha   90.00
_cell.angle_beta   90.00
_cell.angle_gamma   90.00
#
_symmetry.space_group_name_H-M   'P 1'
#
loop_
_entity.id
_entity.type
_entity.pdbx_description
1 polymer ?
#
loop_
_entity_poly.entity_id
_entity_poly.type
_entity_poly.pdbx_seq_one_letter_code
_entity_poly.pdbx_strand_id
1 'polypeptide(L)'
;MQGKALRKYIESNFYAVDRLRQEVPEALRRFRDPEQLVFKAIGEFWKEGSRPSKINPPLLLPRRGSILLLEFFVLSGRPTVADSSVKQKAKLGALSWLKRLVKENIESATAVDSLGLILYLACFGIPKEFGSKDLCVLLLKSNLKINIDVFLKSSILVERIPGVIKDLIRGEMYLEAAELSCYFGLTDTFPPLPLLSSGVAKVLQTGTQERQKYRDLPKSKV
;
A
#
# COMPACT_ATOMS: atom_id res chain seq x y z
N MET A 1 28.14 -3.07 -4.09
CA MET A 1 27.28 -1.88 -3.83
C MET A 1 26.85 -1.87 -2.37
N GLN A 2 27.14 -0.78 -1.66
CA GLN A 2 27.00 -0.67 -0.20
C GLN A 2 25.60 -0.21 0.22
N GLY A 3 24.53 -0.97 -0.10
CA GLY A 3 23.16 -0.59 0.25
C GLY A 3 22.94 -0.30 1.74
N LYS A 4 23.61 -1.07 2.61
CA LYS A 4 23.62 -0.82 4.07
C LYS A 4 24.20 0.55 4.45
N ALA A 5 25.19 1.05 3.72
CA ALA A 5 25.79 2.35 4.00
C ALA A 5 24.81 3.49 3.66
N LEU A 6 24.07 3.38 2.55
CA LEU A 6 23.03 4.35 2.21
C LEU A 6 21.92 4.39 3.27
N ARG A 7 21.45 3.22 3.73
CA ARG A 7 20.44 3.18 4.79
C ARG A 7 20.97 3.79 6.09
N LYS A 8 22.21 3.46 6.50
CA LYS A 8 22.86 4.07 7.67
C LYS A 8 23.01 5.59 7.53
N TYR A 9 23.35 6.09 6.34
CA TYR A 9 23.40 7.53 6.09
C TYR A 9 22.04 8.20 6.33
N ILE A 10 20.94 7.59 5.86
CA ILE A 10 19.58 8.09 6.12
C ILE A 10 19.26 8.02 7.62
N GLU A 11 19.56 6.89 8.28
CA GLU A 11 19.36 6.68 9.71
C GLU A 11 20.06 7.76 10.56
N SER A 12 21.31 8.09 10.23
CA SER A 12 22.09 9.12 10.92
C SER A 12 21.61 10.56 10.67
N ASN A 13 20.74 10.79 9.67
CA ASN A 13 20.31 12.12 9.25
C ASN A 13 18.79 12.32 9.32
N PHE A 14 18.09 11.58 10.20
CA PHE A 14 16.63 11.75 10.39
C PHE A 14 16.20 13.16 10.79
N TYR A 15 17.07 13.94 11.44
CA TYR A 15 16.81 15.33 11.80
C TYR A 15 16.70 16.26 10.57
N ALA A 16 17.22 15.85 9.41
CA ALA A 16 17.25 16.61 8.17
C ALA A 16 16.42 15.92 7.07
N VAL A 17 15.29 15.29 7.43
CA VAL A 17 14.49 14.48 6.49
C VAL A 17 14.01 15.28 5.27
N ASP A 18 13.68 16.56 5.42
CA ASP A 18 13.20 17.38 4.29
C ASP A 18 14.31 17.65 3.28
N ARG A 19 15.54 17.88 3.76
CA ARG A 19 16.73 17.96 2.91
C ARG A 19 16.99 16.62 2.21
N LEU A 20 16.91 15.50 2.94
CA LEU A 20 17.09 14.16 2.35
C LEU A 20 16.05 13.87 1.26
N ARG A 21 14.79 14.31 1.46
CA ARG A 21 13.69 14.16 0.50
C ARG A 21 13.94 14.91 -0.80
N GLN A 22 14.81 15.91 -0.80
CA GLN A 22 15.23 16.62 -2.02
C GLN A 22 16.50 15.98 -2.63
N GLU A 23 17.52 15.71 -1.82
CA GLU A 23 18.83 15.28 -2.32
C GLU A 23 18.89 13.81 -2.75
N VAL A 24 18.29 12.91 -1.97
CA VAL A 24 18.40 11.47 -2.19
C VAL A 24 17.69 11.02 -3.47
N PRO A 25 16.46 11.47 -3.79
CA PRO A 25 15.82 11.13 -5.06
C PRO A 25 16.64 11.58 -6.28
N GLU A 26 17.22 12.77 -6.25
CA GLU A 26 18.07 13.31 -7.32
C GLU A 26 19.34 12.46 -7.52
N ALA A 27 19.98 12.06 -6.42
CA ALA A 27 21.13 11.17 -6.47
C ALA A 27 20.76 9.78 -7.01
N LEU A 28 19.64 9.20 -6.57
CA LEU A 28 19.15 7.91 -7.06
C LEU A 28 18.83 7.95 -8.56
N ARG A 29 18.30 9.07 -9.07
CA ARG A 29 18.00 9.23 -10.51
C ARG A 29 19.25 9.15 -11.39
N ARG A 30 20.42 9.57 -10.88
CA ARG A 30 21.70 9.54 -11.58
C ARG A 30 22.43 8.20 -11.46
N PHE A 31 21.98 7.34 -10.54
CA PHE A 31 22.60 6.03 -10.34
C PHE A 31 22.27 5.09 -11.51
N ARG A 32 23.19 4.18 -11.85
CA ARG A 32 22.99 3.24 -12.96
C ARG A 32 21.85 2.25 -12.66
N ASP A 33 21.97 1.55 -11.52
CA ASP A 33 21.05 0.48 -11.08
C ASP A 33 20.45 0.78 -9.68
N PRO A 34 19.71 1.89 -9.51
CA PRO A 34 19.21 2.33 -8.20
C PRO A 34 18.27 1.31 -7.56
N GLU A 35 17.48 0.57 -8.34
CA GLU A 35 16.59 -0.48 -7.85
C GLU A 35 17.36 -1.60 -7.14
N GLN A 36 18.52 -1.99 -7.68
CA GLN A 36 19.37 -3.01 -7.08
C GLN A 36 20.01 -2.52 -5.78
N LEU A 37 20.38 -1.24 -5.74
CA LEU A 37 20.92 -0.58 -4.55
C LEU A 37 19.86 -0.48 -3.44
N VAL A 38 18.67 0.04 -3.76
CA VAL A 38 17.55 0.21 -2.83
C VAL A 38 17.08 -1.15 -2.31
N PHE A 39 16.89 -2.14 -3.19
CA PHE A 39 16.49 -3.49 -2.78
C PHE A 39 17.49 -4.13 -1.80
N LYS A 40 18.80 -3.95 -2.01
CA LYS A 40 19.83 -4.42 -1.08
C LYS A 40 19.87 -3.62 0.23
N ALA A 41 19.53 -2.34 0.19
CA ALA A 41 19.58 -1.45 1.34
C ALA A 41 18.44 -1.70 2.33
N ILE A 42 17.22 -1.86 1.84
CA ILE A 42 16.05 -2.14 2.68
C ILE A 42 16.15 -3.51 3.36
N GLY A 43 16.72 -4.50 2.66
CA GLY A 43 16.78 -5.87 3.15
C GLY A 43 15.39 -6.46 3.41
N GLU A 44 15.23 -7.13 4.55
CA GLU A 44 14.03 -7.88 4.89
C GLU A 44 13.40 -7.41 6.21
N PHE A 45 13.48 -6.09 6.49
CA PHE A 45 12.97 -5.50 7.75
C PHE A 45 11.50 -5.83 8.04
N TRP A 46 10.76 -6.16 6.98
CA TRP A 46 9.34 -6.49 7.01
C TRP A 46 9.03 -7.91 7.47
N LYS A 47 10.02 -8.79 7.65
CA LYS A 47 9.78 -10.16 8.16
C LYS A 47 9.24 -10.14 9.60
N GLU A 48 9.59 -9.13 10.37
CA GLU A 48 9.06 -8.91 11.72
C GLU A 48 7.81 -8.04 11.68
N GLY A 49 6.83 -8.36 12.53
CA GLY A 49 5.59 -7.59 12.64
C GLY A 49 5.82 -6.17 13.18
N SER A 50 5.04 -5.19 12.70
CA SER A 50 5.09 -3.81 13.20
C SER A 50 4.24 -3.58 14.47
N ARG A 51 3.70 -4.62 15.11
CA ARG A 51 2.96 -4.43 16.36
C ARG A 51 3.93 -4.12 17.50
N PRO A 52 3.62 -3.21 18.44
CA PRO A 52 4.51 -2.90 19.55
C PRO A 52 5.01 -4.13 20.32
N SER A 53 4.15 -5.15 20.49
CA SER A 53 4.49 -6.43 21.14
C SER A 53 5.39 -7.35 20.33
N LYS A 54 5.63 -7.06 19.05
CA LYS A 54 6.39 -7.86 18.10
C LYS A 54 7.61 -7.13 17.53
N ILE A 55 7.72 -5.82 17.75
CA ILE A 55 8.85 -5.02 17.25
C ILE A 55 10.05 -5.24 18.17
N ASN A 56 11.15 -5.71 17.60
CA ASN A 56 12.45 -5.66 18.25
C ASN A 56 12.98 -4.20 18.26
N PRO A 57 13.24 -3.58 19.43
CA PRO A 57 13.65 -2.17 19.51
C PRO A 57 14.84 -1.76 18.61
N PRO A 58 15.90 -2.58 18.44
CA PRO A 58 17.01 -2.29 17.53
C PRO A 58 16.62 -2.20 16.04
N LEU A 59 15.42 -2.66 15.66
CA LEU A 59 14.94 -2.61 14.27
C LEU A 59 14.09 -1.39 13.95
N LEU A 60 13.79 -0.54 14.93
CA LEU A 60 13.01 0.68 14.72
C LEU A 60 13.69 1.65 13.74
N LEU A 61 14.97 1.96 13.94
CA LEU A 61 15.70 2.88 13.07
C LEU A 61 15.91 2.29 11.66
N PRO A 62 16.36 1.03 11.49
CA PRO A 62 16.45 0.40 10.18
C PRO A 62 15.12 0.36 9.42
N ARG A 63 13.99 0.11 10.11
CA ARG A 63 12.66 0.11 9.51
C ARG A 63 12.30 1.50 8.99
N ARG A 64 12.44 2.53 9.83
CA ARG A 64 12.18 3.93 9.42
C ARG A 64 13.08 4.36 8.25
N GLY A 65 14.37 4.04 8.31
CA GLY A 65 15.32 4.33 7.24
C GLY A 65 14.98 3.61 5.94
N SER A 66 14.50 2.38 6.01
CA SER A 66 14.06 1.62 4.84
C SER A 66 12.79 2.19 4.20
N ILE A 67 11.82 2.62 5.01
CA ILE A 67 10.59 3.25 4.51
C ILE A 67 10.90 4.58 3.82
N LEU A 68 11.74 5.42 4.44
CA LEU A 68 12.19 6.68 3.81
C LEU A 68 12.96 6.43 2.51
N LEU A 69 13.80 5.39 2.47
CA LEU A 69 14.51 5.06 1.24
C LEU A 69 13.57 4.61 0.12
N LEU A 70 12.50 3.86 0.44
CA LEU A 70 11.47 3.51 -0.54
C LEU A 70 10.72 4.76 -1.03
N GLU A 71 10.32 5.65 -0.11
CA GLU A 71 9.71 6.94 -0.44
C GLU A 71 10.59 7.76 -1.40
N PHE A 72 11.88 7.92 -1.07
CA PHE A 72 12.82 8.65 -1.92
C PHE A 72 13.03 8.00 -3.28
N PHE A 73 12.96 6.67 -3.35
CA PHE A 73 13.05 5.98 -4.63
C PHE A 73 11.81 6.20 -5.50
N VAL A 74 10.60 6.18 -4.91
CA VAL A 74 9.37 6.57 -5.63
C VAL A 74 9.48 8.02 -6.14
N LEU A 75 9.93 8.94 -5.30
CA LEU A 75 10.12 10.35 -5.67
C LEU A 75 11.21 10.58 -6.72
N SER A 76 12.14 9.64 -6.89
CA SER A 76 13.16 9.74 -7.96
C SER A 76 12.54 9.67 -9.36
N GLY A 77 11.31 9.15 -9.47
CA GLY A 77 10.58 9.00 -10.73
C GLY A 77 11.18 7.94 -11.65
N ARG A 78 12.15 7.15 -11.18
CA ARG A 78 12.74 6.09 -12.00
C ARG A 78 11.81 4.87 -12.02
N PRO A 79 11.43 4.38 -13.21
CA PRO A 79 10.75 3.10 -13.30
C PRO A 79 11.73 1.99 -12.90
N THR A 80 11.25 1.00 -12.13
CA THR A 80 12.02 -0.23 -11.95
C THR A 80 12.15 -0.92 -13.29
N VAL A 81 13.39 -1.13 -13.74
CA VAL A 81 13.71 -1.74 -15.03
C VAL A 81 12.93 -3.05 -15.20
N ALA A 82 12.21 -3.15 -16.33
CA ALA A 82 11.49 -4.36 -16.69
C ALA A 82 12.51 -5.50 -16.90
N ASP A 83 12.26 -6.64 -16.24
CA ASP A 83 13.06 -7.88 -16.32
C ASP A 83 14.49 -7.84 -15.74
N SER A 84 14.60 -7.37 -14.50
CA SER A 84 15.79 -7.62 -13.66
C SER A 84 15.58 -8.79 -12.68
N SER A 85 16.68 -9.45 -12.29
CA SER A 85 16.67 -10.43 -11.19
C SER A 85 16.16 -9.84 -9.86
N VAL A 86 16.27 -8.50 -9.70
CA VAL A 86 15.72 -7.75 -8.58
C VAL A 86 14.20 -7.80 -8.58
N LYS A 87 13.55 -7.62 -9.73
CA LYS A 87 12.08 -7.65 -9.85
C LYS A 87 11.49 -8.97 -9.37
N GLN A 88 12.10 -10.10 -9.77
CA GLN A 88 11.63 -11.43 -9.33
C GLN A 88 11.80 -11.63 -7.81
N LYS A 89 12.96 -11.26 -7.25
CA LYS A 89 13.19 -11.34 -5.80
C LYS A 89 12.26 -10.40 -5.04
N ALA A 90 11.99 -9.21 -5.59
CA ALA A 90 11.09 -8.25 -4.98
C ALA A 90 9.64 -8.73 -5.01
N LYS A 91 9.20 -9.34 -6.11
CA LYS A 91 7.90 -10.02 -6.19
C LYS A 91 7.74 -11.04 -5.07
N LEU A 92 8.73 -11.92 -4.86
CA LEU A 92 8.69 -12.92 -3.79
C LEU A 92 8.67 -12.27 -2.40
N GLY A 93 9.43 -11.19 -2.20
CA GLY A 93 9.42 -10.39 -0.98
C GLY A 93 8.05 -9.79 -0.67
N ALA A 94 7.42 -9.14 -1.66
CA ALA A 94 6.09 -8.57 -1.53
C ALA A 94 5.03 -9.62 -1.18
N LEU A 95 5.05 -10.77 -1.84
CA LEU A 95 4.10 -11.86 -1.57
C LEU A 95 4.31 -12.48 -0.18
N SER A 96 5.57 -12.61 0.26
CA SER A 96 5.89 -13.08 1.60
C SER A 96 5.44 -12.09 2.68
N TRP A 97 5.62 -10.78 2.43
CA TRP A 97 5.13 -9.72 3.31
C TRP A 97 3.60 -9.75 3.39
N LEU A 98 2.89 -9.81 2.25
CA LEU A 98 1.44 -9.95 2.23
C LEU A 98 0.98 -11.20 2.99
N LYS A 99 1.62 -12.35 2.75
CA LYS A 99 1.31 -13.60 3.46
C LYS A 99 1.44 -13.46 4.98
N ARG A 100 2.47 -12.74 5.47
CA ARG A 100 2.58 -12.41 6.89
C ARG A 100 1.39 -11.59 7.36
N LEU A 101 1.06 -10.50 6.67
CA LEU A 101 -0.03 -9.61 7.07
C LEU A 101 -1.38 -10.34 7.10
N VAL A 102 -1.65 -11.19 6.12
CA VAL A 102 -2.84 -12.05 6.10
C VAL A 102 -2.87 -13.00 7.30
N LYS A 103 -1.75 -13.67 7.61
CA LYS A 103 -1.62 -14.52 8.81
C LYS A 103 -1.85 -13.73 10.10
N GLU A 104 -1.46 -12.46 10.13
CA GLU A 104 -1.63 -11.56 11.27
C GLU A 104 -2.99 -10.84 11.26
N ASN A 105 -3.91 -11.19 10.36
CA ASN A 105 -5.11 -10.42 10.00
C ASN A 105 -4.74 -9.05 9.39
N ILE A 106 -4.88 -8.94 8.06
CA ILE A 106 -4.51 -7.74 7.29
C ILE A 106 -5.27 -6.49 7.75
N GLU A 107 -6.50 -6.64 8.26
CA GLU A 107 -7.30 -5.54 8.80
C GLU A 107 -6.67 -4.89 10.04
N SER A 108 -5.77 -5.60 10.71
CA SER A 108 -5.03 -5.10 11.87
C SER A 108 -3.63 -4.57 11.51
N ALA A 109 -3.29 -4.49 10.22
CA ALA A 109 -2.01 -3.95 9.78
C ALA A 109 -1.83 -2.51 10.28
N THR A 110 -0.65 -2.21 10.80
CA THR A 110 -0.33 -0.85 11.25
C THR A 110 -0.11 0.09 10.06
N ALA A 111 -0.20 1.40 10.29
CA ALA A 111 0.10 2.39 9.25
C ALA A 111 1.54 2.26 8.71
N VAL A 112 2.50 1.90 9.57
CA VAL A 112 3.90 1.70 9.19
C VAL A 112 4.09 0.46 8.31
N ASP A 113 3.48 -0.68 8.67
CA ASP A 113 3.52 -1.89 7.84
C ASP A 113 2.83 -1.66 6.49
N SER A 114 1.68 -0.98 6.51
CA SER A 114 0.90 -0.69 5.31
C SER A 114 1.64 0.25 4.37
N LEU A 115 2.14 1.39 4.89
CA LEU A 115 2.97 2.33 4.13
C LEU A 115 4.22 1.66 3.56
N GLY A 116 4.90 0.85 4.38
CA GLY A 116 6.09 0.12 3.94
C GLY A 116 5.81 -0.79 2.75
N LEU A 117 4.73 -1.59 2.80
CA LEU A 117 4.38 -2.49 1.70
C LEU A 117 3.87 -1.73 0.47
N ILE A 118 3.07 -0.67 0.63
CA ILE A 118 2.62 0.15 -0.50
C ILE A 118 3.80 0.80 -1.21
N LEU A 119 4.74 1.42 -0.48
CA LEU A 119 5.94 2.01 -1.08
C LEU A 119 6.82 0.95 -1.74
N TYR A 120 6.92 -0.24 -1.15
CA TYR A 120 7.65 -1.37 -1.74
C TYR A 120 7.06 -1.77 -3.10
N LEU A 121 5.73 -1.92 -3.18
CA LEU A 121 5.02 -2.22 -4.42
C LEU A 121 5.14 -1.08 -5.44
N ALA A 122 5.05 0.16 -4.97
CA ALA A 122 5.22 1.37 -5.78
C ALA A 122 6.62 1.48 -6.39
N CYS A 123 7.63 0.93 -5.73
CA CYS A 123 8.98 0.83 -6.24
C CYS A 123 9.10 -0.34 -7.24
N PHE A 124 8.80 -1.56 -6.81
CA PHE A 124 9.25 -2.79 -7.49
C PHE A 124 8.20 -3.48 -8.36
N GLY A 125 6.95 -3.00 -8.35
CA GLY A 125 5.85 -3.60 -9.07
C GLY A 125 4.85 -4.32 -8.15
N ILE A 126 3.61 -4.38 -8.62
CA ILE A 126 2.53 -5.11 -7.98
C ILE A 126 2.44 -6.51 -8.59
N PRO A 127 2.65 -7.59 -7.81
CA PRO A 127 2.44 -8.96 -8.28
C PRO A 127 1.00 -9.16 -8.78
N LYS A 128 0.79 -9.96 -9.81
CA LYS A 128 -0.56 -10.28 -10.33
C LYS A 128 -1.43 -10.98 -9.28
N GLU A 129 -0.77 -11.73 -8.40
CA GLU A 129 -1.37 -12.47 -7.29
C GLU A 129 -1.79 -11.53 -6.14
N PHE A 130 -1.41 -10.24 -6.18
CA PHE A 130 -1.79 -9.26 -5.18
C PHE A 130 -3.23 -8.77 -5.44
N GLY A 131 -4.15 -9.15 -4.56
CA GLY A 131 -5.57 -8.86 -4.70
C GLY A 131 -5.91 -7.38 -4.61
N SER A 132 -6.91 -6.94 -5.37
CA SER A 132 -7.41 -5.56 -5.36
C SER A 132 -7.94 -5.15 -3.97
N LYS A 133 -8.58 -6.08 -3.24
CA LYS A 133 -9.07 -5.85 -1.87
C LYS A 133 -7.93 -5.63 -0.88
N ASP A 134 -6.92 -6.51 -0.88
CA ASP A 134 -5.75 -6.38 0.00
C ASP A 134 -5.00 -5.08 -0.27
N LEU A 135 -4.83 -4.71 -1.54
CA LEU A 135 -4.17 -3.46 -1.93
C LEU A 135 -4.96 -2.24 -1.42
N CYS A 136 -6.29 -2.27 -1.53
CA CYS A 136 -7.16 -1.23 -1.02
C CYS A 136 -7.04 -1.07 0.51
N VAL A 137 -7.14 -2.16 1.27
CA VAL A 137 -7.00 -2.16 2.74
C VAL A 137 -5.68 -1.52 3.15
N LEU A 138 -4.58 -1.90 2.49
CA LEU A 138 -3.25 -1.35 2.80
C LEU A 138 -3.11 0.12 2.39
N LEU A 139 -3.68 0.53 1.25
CA LEU A 139 -3.68 1.95 0.85
C LEU A 139 -4.40 2.80 1.88
N LEU A 140 -5.62 2.44 2.26
CA LEU A 140 -6.41 3.21 3.24
C LEU A 140 -5.72 3.28 4.61
N LYS A 141 -4.99 2.23 5.00
CA LYS A 141 -4.22 2.20 6.26
C LYS A 141 -2.85 2.88 6.18
N SER A 142 -2.34 3.20 5.01
CA SER A 142 -1.00 3.77 4.82
C SER A 142 -0.87 5.26 5.15
N ASN A 143 -1.81 5.83 5.92
CA ASN A 143 -1.99 7.28 6.03
C ASN A 143 -2.12 7.94 4.65
N LEU A 144 -3.03 7.40 3.82
CA LEU A 144 -3.15 7.73 2.40
C LEU A 144 -3.12 9.23 2.12
N LYS A 145 -3.90 10.02 2.86
CA LYS A 145 -3.95 11.48 2.71
C LYS A 145 -2.58 12.16 2.85
N ILE A 146 -1.73 11.68 3.74
CA ILE A 146 -0.39 12.27 3.98
C ILE A 146 0.58 11.88 2.86
N ASN A 147 0.43 10.68 2.31
CA ASN A 147 1.38 10.10 1.35
C ASN A 147 0.91 10.14 -0.11
N ILE A 148 -0.25 10.74 -0.39
CA ILE A 148 -0.85 10.70 -1.73
C ILE A 148 0.05 11.31 -2.80
N ASP A 149 0.73 12.42 -2.50
CA ASP A 149 1.65 13.06 -3.43
C ASP A 149 2.81 12.14 -3.82
N VAL A 150 3.29 11.30 -2.89
CA VAL A 150 4.32 10.29 -3.17
C VAL A 150 3.72 9.17 -4.03
N PHE A 151 2.55 8.66 -3.68
CA PHE A 151 1.91 7.56 -4.42
C PHE A 151 1.59 7.95 -5.87
N LEU A 152 1.18 9.20 -6.10
CA LEU A 152 0.94 9.75 -7.44
C LEU A 152 2.20 9.87 -8.29
N LYS A 153 3.40 9.84 -7.71
CA LYS A 153 4.67 9.74 -8.46
C LYS A 153 5.00 8.33 -8.93
N SER A 154 4.32 7.31 -8.42
CA SER A 154 4.50 5.93 -8.87
C SER A 154 3.57 5.63 -10.05
N SER A 155 4.13 5.51 -11.25
CA SER A 155 3.37 5.06 -12.42
C SER A 155 2.75 3.68 -12.19
N ILE A 156 3.42 2.80 -11.44
CA ILE A 156 2.94 1.46 -11.07
C ILE A 156 1.62 1.53 -10.30
N LEU A 157 1.53 2.42 -9.30
CA LEU A 157 0.29 2.61 -8.55
C LEU A 157 -0.76 3.26 -9.45
N VAL A 158 -0.43 4.39 -10.09
CA VAL A 158 -1.37 5.15 -10.91
C VAL A 158 -2.01 4.31 -12.01
N GLU A 159 -1.24 3.44 -12.67
CA GLU A 159 -1.74 2.52 -13.69
C GLU A 159 -2.63 1.41 -13.11
N ARG A 160 -2.33 0.92 -11.90
CA ARG A 160 -3.06 -0.20 -11.28
C ARG A 160 -4.39 0.22 -10.67
N ILE A 161 -4.48 1.42 -10.10
CA ILE A 161 -5.63 1.87 -9.28
C ILE A 161 -6.96 1.86 -10.04
N PRO A 162 -7.09 2.30 -11.30
CA PRO A 162 -8.35 2.21 -12.03
C PRO A 162 -8.91 0.78 -12.10
N GLY A 163 -8.03 -0.22 -12.27
CA GLY A 163 -8.41 -1.64 -12.23
C GLY A 163 -8.85 -2.07 -10.83
N VAL A 164 -8.19 -1.60 -9.78
CA VAL A 164 -8.57 -1.86 -8.38
C VAL A 164 -9.96 -1.32 -8.10
N ILE A 165 -10.25 -0.08 -8.47
CA ILE A 165 -11.56 0.55 -8.27
C ILE A 165 -12.66 -0.25 -8.98
N LYS A 166 -12.43 -0.69 -10.23
CA LYS A 166 -13.39 -1.56 -10.95
C LYS A 166 -13.66 -2.88 -10.22
N ASP A 167 -12.63 -3.51 -9.70
CA ASP A 167 -12.77 -4.76 -8.95
C ASP A 167 -13.51 -4.54 -7.61
N LEU A 168 -13.27 -3.42 -6.93
CA LEU A 168 -13.99 -3.04 -5.71
C LEU A 168 -15.48 -2.81 -5.98
N ILE A 169 -15.82 -2.10 -7.05
CA ILE A 169 -17.21 -1.89 -7.48
C ILE A 169 -17.90 -3.22 -7.77
N ARG A 170 -17.24 -4.13 -8.51
CA ARG A 170 -17.77 -5.49 -8.78
C ARG A 170 -17.96 -6.28 -7.48
N GLY A 171 -17.12 -6.03 -6.48
CA GLY A 171 -17.20 -6.61 -5.14
C GLY A 171 -18.16 -5.86 -4.19
N GLU A 172 -18.96 -4.91 -4.69
CA GLU A 172 -19.88 -4.08 -3.91
C GLU A 172 -19.21 -3.23 -2.79
N MET A 173 -17.90 -2.99 -2.88
CA MET A 173 -17.12 -2.15 -1.97
C MET A 173 -17.14 -0.69 -2.43
N TYR A 174 -18.34 -0.10 -2.41
CA TYR A 174 -18.60 1.21 -3.02
C TYR A 174 -17.94 2.37 -2.26
N LEU A 175 -17.84 2.29 -0.94
CA LEU A 175 -17.24 3.33 -0.12
C LEU A 175 -15.75 3.46 -0.41
N GLU A 176 -15.05 2.33 -0.41
CA GLU A 176 -13.62 2.25 -0.66
C GLU A 176 -13.29 2.64 -2.11
N ALA A 177 -14.13 2.22 -3.06
CA ALA A 177 -14.02 2.65 -4.45
C ALA A 177 -14.13 4.17 -4.60
N ALA A 178 -15.10 4.79 -3.91
CA ALA A 178 -15.28 6.24 -3.90
C ALA A 178 -14.09 6.97 -3.24
N GLU A 179 -13.60 6.45 -2.11
CA GLU A 179 -12.47 7.02 -1.39
C GLU A 179 -11.18 6.99 -2.23
N LEU A 180 -10.85 5.84 -2.85
CA LEU A 180 -9.71 5.74 -3.75
C LEU A 180 -9.86 6.63 -4.99
N SER A 181 -11.07 6.76 -5.54
CA SER A 181 -11.35 7.66 -6.65
C SER A 181 -11.01 9.11 -6.30
N CYS A 182 -11.43 9.58 -5.12
CA CYS A 182 -11.10 10.92 -4.64
C CYS A 182 -9.59 11.13 -4.47
N TYR A 183 -8.89 10.23 -3.78
CA TYR A 183 -7.45 10.41 -3.51
C TYR A 183 -6.60 10.36 -4.78
N PHE A 184 -6.92 9.48 -5.72
CA PHE A 184 -6.16 9.35 -6.97
C PHE A 184 -6.63 10.29 -8.08
N GLY A 185 -7.58 11.19 -7.82
CA GLY A 185 -8.06 12.17 -8.80
C GLY A 185 -8.82 11.53 -9.98
N LEU A 186 -9.53 10.42 -9.73
CA LEU A 186 -10.26 9.65 -10.74
C LEU A 186 -11.78 9.90 -10.70
N THR A 187 -12.20 11.03 -10.12
CA THR A 187 -13.62 11.33 -9.86
C THR A 187 -14.45 11.48 -11.13
N ASP A 188 -13.84 11.83 -12.27
CA ASP A 188 -14.55 11.89 -13.55
C ASP A 188 -14.86 10.49 -14.10
N THR A 189 -13.96 9.53 -13.87
CA THR A 189 -14.11 8.14 -14.32
C THR A 189 -14.95 7.30 -13.35
N PHE A 190 -14.81 7.57 -12.05
CA PHE A 190 -15.52 6.88 -10.98
C PHE A 190 -16.14 7.92 -10.03
N PRO A 191 -17.28 8.52 -10.41
CA PRO A 191 -17.91 9.58 -9.64
C PRO A 191 -18.30 9.10 -8.22
N PRO A 192 -17.81 9.76 -7.15
CA PRO A 192 -18.08 9.33 -5.78
C PRO A 192 -19.56 9.28 -5.42
N LEU A 193 -20.35 10.29 -5.83
CA LEU A 193 -21.77 10.38 -5.46
C LEU A 193 -22.59 9.18 -5.97
N PRO A 194 -22.56 8.82 -7.28
CA PRO A 194 -23.20 7.60 -7.78
C PRO A 194 -22.75 6.31 -7.07
N LEU A 195 -21.46 6.18 -6.76
CA LEU A 195 -20.93 5.02 -6.03
C LEU A 195 -21.55 4.91 -4.64
N LEU A 196 -21.53 6.01 -3.87
CA LEU A 196 -22.10 6.06 -2.54
C LEU A 196 -23.61 5.83 -2.55
N SER A 197 -24.33 6.41 -3.52
CA SER A 197 -25.77 6.16 -3.70
C SER A 197 -26.07 4.68 -3.97
N SER A 198 -25.24 4.02 -4.78
CA SER A 198 -25.35 2.58 -5.05
C SER A 198 -25.13 1.75 -3.78
N GLY A 199 -24.15 2.13 -2.96
CA GLY A 199 -23.93 1.54 -1.64
C GLY A 199 -25.14 1.69 -0.71
N VAL A 200 -25.69 2.91 -0.59
CA VAL A 200 -26.88 3.17 0.24
C VAL A 200 -28.09 2.35 -0.25
N ALA A 201 -28.35 2.33 -1.55
CA ALA A 201 -29.44 1.55 -2.14
C ALA A 201 -29.31 0.05 -1.82
N LYS A 202 -28.10 -0.50 -1.91
CA LYS A 202 -27.82 -1.90 -1.56
C LYS A 202 -28.09 -2.19 -0.08
N VAL A 203 -27.61 -1.32 0.81
CA VAL A 203 -27.85 -1.47 2.26
C VAL A 203 -29.35 -1.45 2.58
N LEU A 204 -30.11 -0.54 1.96
CA LEU A 204 -31.56 -0.46 2.14
C LEU A 204 -32.29 -1.72 1.63
N GLN A 205 -31.86 -2.26 0.49
CA GLN A 205 -32.40 -3.50 -0.06
C GLN A 205 -32.18 -4.68 0.90
N THR A 206 -30.94 -4.87 1.36
CA THR A 206 -30.59 -5.92 2.32
C THR A 206 -31.39 -5.78 3.61
N GLY A 207 -31.49 -4.58 4.17
CA GLY A 207 -32.29 -4.34 5.38
C GLY A 207 -33.78 -4.62 5.20
N THR A 208 -34.32 -4.45 3.99
CA THR A 208 -35.71 -4.79 3.67
C THR A 208 -35.91 -6.31 3.58
N GLN A 209 -34.98 -7.02 2.95
CA GLN A 209 -34.99 -8.48 2.87
C GLN A 209 -34.89 -9.14 4.23
N GLU A 210 -33.98 -8.67 5.10
CA GLU A 210 -33.83 -9.21 6.46
C GLU A 210 -35.08 -8.99 7.32
N ARG A 211 -35.73 -7.81 7.20
CA ARG A 211 -37.02 -7.55 7.87
C ARG A 211 -38.12 -8.49 7.39
N GLN A 212 -38.16 -8.78 6.10
CA GLN A 212 -39.14 -9.71 5.54
C GLN A 212 -38.91 -11.14 6.04
N LYS A 213 -37.67 -11.64 5.98
CA LYS A 213 -37.31 -12.95 6.54
C LYS A 213 -37.73 -13.12 7.99
N TYR A 214 -37.54 -12.08 8.81
CA TYR A 214 -37.94 -12.12 10.22
C TYR A 214 -39.47 -12.21 10.40
N ARG A 215 -40.25 -11.54 9.55
CA ARG A 215 -41.72 -11.62 9.57
C ARG A 215 -42.24 -13.00 9.16
N ASP A 216 -41.51 -13.68 8.28
CA ASP A 216 -41.89 -14.98 7.73
C ASP A 216 -41.48 -16.17 8.63
N LEU A 217 -40.79 -15.92 9.76
CA LEU A 217 -40.46 -16.95 10.74
C LEU A 217 -41.73 -17.54 11.39
N PRO A 218 -41.86 -18.87 11.52
CA PRO A 218 -43.01 -19.47 12.16
C PRO A 218 -43.06 -19.03 13.63
N LYS A 219 -44.19 -18.44 14.04
CA LYS A 219 -44.46 -18.13 15.44
C LYS A 219 -44.52 -19.46 16.20
N SER A 220 -43.58 -19.67 17.12
CA SER A 220 -43.61 -20.84 18.02
C SER A 220 -44.94 -20.85 18.77
N LYS A 221 -45.73 -21.91 18.58
CA LYS A 221 -46.93 -22.16 19.37
C LYS A 221 -46.47 -22.47 20.80
N VAL A 222 -46.78 -21.57 21.73
CA VAL A 222 -46.80 -21.84 23.18
C VAL A 222 -48.09 -22.61 23.48
#